data_AF-A0A6I2TWN5-F1
#
_entry.id   AF-A0A6I2TWN5-F1
#
_cell.length_a   1.000
_cell.length_b   1.000
_cell.length_c   1.000
_cell.angle_alpha   90.00
_cell.angle_beta   90.00
_cell.angle_gamma   90.00
#
_symmetry.space_group_name_H-M   'P 1'
#
loop_
_entity.id
_entity.type
_entity.pdbx_description
1 polymer ?
#
loop_
_entity_poly.entity_id
_entity_poly.type
_entity_poly.pdbx_seq_one_letter_code
_entity_poly.pdbx_strand_id
1 'polypeptide(L)'
;MNVFEKQNVFLSKMVADYNKGMFKNSAVFKPYMDWKQSGKLNISQAQSWAMRDEAQSQLCDLYDRYPHAYQYMDSIVDDDPWQMYKGYGEDKYMVSYLEGIDNELTNIHFFLTA
;
A
#
# COMPACT_ATOMS: atom_id res chain seq x y z
N MET A 1 -12.24 -15.79 5.66
CA MET A 1 -12.49 -14.90 4.51
C MET A 1 -11.68 -15.40 3.31
N ASN A 2 -12.23 -15.49 2.10
CA ASN A 2 -11.44 -15.93 0.94
C ASN A 2 -10.46 -14.83 0.46
N VAL A 3 -9.50 -15.19 -0.40
CA VAL A 3 -8.44 -14.26 -0.86
C VAL A 3 -8.99 -13.01 -1.54
N PHE A 4 -10.06 -13.14 -2.34
CA PHE A 4 -10.67 -12.00 -3.04
C PHE A 4 -11.40 -11.06 -2.07
N GLU A 5 -12.08 -11.61 -1.07
CA GLU A 5 -12.72 -10.83 -0.02
C GLU A 5 -11.69 -10.02 0.78
N LYS A 6 -10.53 -10.61 1.11
CA LYS A 6 -9.44 -9.89 1.78
C LYS A 6 -8.91 -8.74 0.94
N GLN A 7 -8.71 -8.97 -0.36
CA GLN A 7 -8.27 -7.92 -1.28
C GLN A 7 -9.31 -6.79 -1.36
N ASN A 8 -10.60 -7.11 -1.40
CA ASN A 8 -11.67 -6.11 -1.41
C ASN A 8 -11.69 -5.27 -0.12
N VAL A 9 -11.52 -5.91 1.04
CA VAL A 9 -11.43 -5.23 2.35
C VAL A 9 -10.21 -4.31 2.39
N PHE A 10 -9.06 -4.81 1.96
CA PHE A 10 -7.82 -4.04 1.90
C PHE A 10 -7.98 -2.80 1.00
N LEU A 11 -8.44 -3.00 -0.24
CA LEU A 11 -8.59 -1.95 -1.24
C LEU A 11 -9.60 -0.88 -0.79
N SER A 12 -10.74 -1.32 -0.27
CA SER A 12 -11.79 -0.41 0.21
C SER A 12 -11.28 0.49 1.33
N LYS A 13 -10.52 -0.08 2.28
CA LYS A 13 -9.97 0.71 3.38
C LYS A 13 -8.87 1.66 2.91
N MET A 14 -7.95 1.20 2.05
CA MET A 14 -6.90 2.04 1.46
C MET A 14 -7.49 3.26 0.74
N VAL A 15 -8.50 3.05 -0.10
CA VAL A 15 -9.18 4.13 -0.81
C VAL A 15 -9.90 5.08 0.17
N ALA A 16 -10.55 4.55 1.20
CA ALA A 16 -11.21 5.39 2.21
C ALA A 16 -10.22 6.26 2.98
N ASP A 17 -9.07 5.73 3.37
CA ASP A 17 -8.05 6.47 4.11
C ASP A 17 -7.29 7.46 3.21
N TYR A 18 -7.09 7.14 1.93
CA TYR A 18 -6.63 8.09 0.92
C TYR A 18 -7.59 9.29 0.79
N ASN A 19 -8.89 9.04 0.64
CA ASN A 19 -9.91 10.09 0.52
C ASN A 19 -10.05 10.96 1.78
N LYS A 20 -9.62 10.45 2.95
CA LYS A 20 -9.54 11.21 4.21
C LYS A 20 -8.26 12.05 4.33
N GLY A 21 -7.34 11.97 3.38
CA GLY A 21 -6.07 12.69 3.41
C GLY A 21 -5.03 12.08 4.35
N MET A 22 -5.11 10.78 4.65
CA MET A 22 -4.16 10.14 5.56
C MET A 22 -2.78 9.90 4.93
N PHE A 23 -2.68 9.90 3.60
CA PHE A 23 -1.41 9.75 2.88
C PHE A 23 -0.61 11.05 2.94
N LYS A 24 0.65 10.96 3.37
CA LYS A 24 1.64 12.03 3.17
C LYS A 24 1.89 12.18 1.66
N ASN A 25 2.03 13.42 1.19
CA ASN A 25 2.21 13.76 -0.23
C ASN A 25 1.20 13.05 -1.16
N SER A 26 -0.06 12.95 -0.72
CA SER A 26 -1.11 12.16 -1.37
C SER A 26 -1.27 12.37 -2.88
N ALA A 27 -0.98 13.57 -3.39
CA ALA A 27 -1.06 13.88 -4.82
C ALA A 27 -0.20 12.95 -5.69
N VAL A 28 0.95 12.47 -5.18
CA VAL A 28 1.83 11.53 -5.88
C VAL A 28 1.10 10.21 -6.17
N PHE A 29 0.28 9.73 -5.24
CA PHE A 29 -0.44 8.46 -5.34
C PHE A 29 -1.74 8.53 -6.15
N LYS A 30 -2.14 9.72 -6.62
CA LYS A 30 -3.39 9.90 -7.36
C LYS A 30 -3.53 8.95 -8.57
N PRO A 31 -2.51 8.76 -9.43
CA PRO A 31 -2.64 7.86 -10.58
C PRO A 31 -2.95 6.41 -10.19
N TYR A 32 -2.34 5.93 -9.09
CA TYR A 32 -2.62 4.60 -8.56
C TYR A 32 -4.04 4.50 -8.01
N MET A 33 -4.51 5.50 -7.25
CA MET A 33 -5.86 5.52 -6.70
C MET A 33 -6.92 5.60 -7.81
N ASP A 34 -6.70 6.44 -8.82
CA ASP A 34 -7.57 6.52 -10.01
C ASP A 34 -7.65 5.16 -10.71
N TRP A 35 -6.53 4.44 -10.84
CA TRP A 35 -6.52 3.09 -11.41
C TRP A 35 -7.33 2.12 -10.55
N LYS A 36 -7.10 2.07 -9.24
CA LYS A 36 -7.81 1.18 -8.31
C LYS A 36 -9.32 1.43 -8.30
N GLN A 37 -9.76 2.68 -8.44
CA GLN A 37 -11.18 3.04 -8.43
C GLN A 37 -11.87 2.84 -9.80
N SER A 38 -11.17 3.12 -10.90
CA SER A 38 -11.75 3.07 -12.25
C SER A 38 -11.58 1.72 -12.96
N GLY A 39 -10.64 0.89 -12.49
CA GLY A 39 -10.21 -0.34 -13.16
C GLY A 39 -9.36 -0.10 -14.41
N LYS A 40 -9.08 1.16 -14.77
CA LYS A 40 -8.31 1.51 -15.98
C LYS A 40 -6.88 1.88 -15.61
N LEU A 41 -5.93 1.09 -16.09
CA LEU A 41 -4.51 1.37 -15.89
C LEU A 41 -4.09 2.53 -16.81
N ASN A 42 -3.89 3.71 -16.22
CA ASN A 42 -3.41 4.92 -16.89
C ASN A 42 -2.26 5.54 -16.09
N ILE A 43 -1.16 4.80 -16.01
CA ILE A 43 0.04 5.16 -15.26
C ILE A 43 1.22 5.07 -16.23
N SER A 44 2.00 6.15 -16.34
CA SER A 44 3.28 6.15 -17.07
C SER A 44 4.41 5.55 -16.24
N GLN A 45 5.51 5.16 -16.89
CA GLN A 45 6.73 4.73 -16.19
C GLN A 45 7.25 5.79 -15.22
N ALA A 46 7.22 7.07 -15.61
CA ALA A 46 7.65 8.17 -14.76
C ALA A 46 6.78 8.31 -13.50
N GLN A 47 5.46 8.18 -13.64
CA GLN A 47 4.54 8.19 -12.48
C GLN A 47 4.74 6.97 -11.60
N SER A 48 4.98 5.79 -12.18
CA SER A 48 5.29 4.58 -11.44
C SER A 48 6.55 4.75 -10.59
N TRP A 49 7.64 5.29 -11.15
CA TRP A 49 8.85 5.59 -10.37
C TRP A 49 8.57 6.60 -9.25
N ALA A 50 7.90 7.71 -9.54
CA ALA A 50 7.61 8.73 -8.54
C ALA A 50 6.78 8.18 -7.36
N MET A 51 5.79 7.33 -7.62
CA MET A 51 4.99 6.68 -6.58
C MET A 51 5.79 5.67 -5.77
N ARG A 52 6.69 4.92 -6.40
CA ARG A 52 7.56 3.95 -5.72
C ARG A 52 8.60 4.64 -4.83
N ASP A 53 9.22 5.70 -5.34
CA ASP A 53 10.19 6.50 -4.56
C ASP A 53 9.53 7.12 -3.32
N GLU A 54 8.33 7.68 -3.48
CA GLU A 54 7.56 8.23 -2.35
C GLU A 54 7.12 7.13 -1.38
N ALA A 55 6.65 5.97 -1.89
CA ALA A 55 6.26 4.85 -1.03
C ALA A 55 7.45 4.33 -0.22
N GLN A 56 8.60 4.12 -0.86
CA GLN A 56 9.82 3.65 -0.22
C GLN A 56 10.35 4.64 0.80
N SER A 57 10.32 5.95 0.50
CA SER A 57 10.73 6.98 1.46
C SER A 57 9.86 6.96 2.72
N GLN A 58 8.54 6.81 2.58
CA GLN A 58 7.64 6.72 3.73
C GLN A 58 7.79 5.41 4.50
N LEU A 59 8.04 4.30 3.81
CA LEU A 59 8.33 3.01 4.44
C LEU A 59 9.62 3.06 5.26
N CYS A 60 10.68 3.71 4.79
CA CYS A 60 11.91 3.89 5.58
C CYS A 60 11.62 4.59 6.91
N ASP A 61 10.88 5.71 6.89
CA ASP A 61 10.48 6.43 8.11
C ASP A 61 9.69 5.54 9.08
N LEU A 62 8.80 4.70 8.55
CA LEU A 62 7.96 3.78 9.33
C LEU A 62 8.76 2.62 9.92
N TYR A 63 9.66 2.00 9.14
CA TYR A 63 10.51 0.91 9.63
C TYR A 63 11.48 1.39 10.72
N ASP A 64 12.05 2.59 10.58
CA ASP A 64 12.90 3.19 11.61
C ASP A 64 12.13 3.48 12.91
N ARG A 65 10.84 3.82 12.81
CA ARG A 65 9.96 4.02 13.98
C ARG A 65 9.62 2.70 14.68
N TYR A 66 9.53 1.59 13.95
CA TYR A 66 9.14 0.28 14.47
C TYR A 66 10.20 -0.80 14.19
N PRO A 67 11.43 -0.67 14.74
CA PRO A 67 12.56 -1.55 14.41
C PRO A 67 12.37 -3.01 14.86
N HIS A 68 11.34 -3.31 15.64
CA HIS A 68 11.01 -4.65 16.14
C HIS A 68 9.62 -5.14 15.74
N ALA A 69 8.96 -4.49 14.76
CA ALA A 69 7.61 -4.88 14.31
C ALA A 69 7.53 -6.36 13.90
N TYR A 70 8.59 -6.89 13.30
CA TYR A 70 8.67 -8.29 12.85
C TYR A 70 8.56 -9.32 13.98
N GLN A 71 8.80 -8.95 15.23
CA GLN A 71 8.74 -9.86 16.38
C GLN A 71 7.30 -10.17 16.81
N TYR A 72 6.32 -9.42 16.30
CA TYR A 72 4.90 -9.53 16.66
C TYR A 72 4.07 -10.32 15.64
N MET A 73 4.72 -11.24 14.90
CA MET A 73 4.01 -12.13 13.97
C MET A 73 3.29 -13.24 14.75
N ASP A 74 1.99 -13.05 14.96
CA ASP A 74 1.09 -14.06 15.53
C ASP A 74 0.91 -15.26 14.57
N SER A 75 0.47 -16.41 15.09
CA SER A 75 -0.01 -17.53 14.27
C SER A 75 -1.11 -17.07 13.31
N ILE A 76 -0.98 -17.34 12.00
CA ILE A 76 -1.88 -16.87 10.94
C ILE A 76 -3.34 -17.16 11.30
N VAL A 77 -4.14 -16.10 11.42
CA VAL A 77 -5.60 -16.11 11.53
C VAL A 77 -6.14 -15.65 10.18
N ASP A 78 -7.01 -16.47 9.58
CA ASP A 78 -7.41 -16.32 8.18
C ASP A 78 -8.38 -15.15 7.91
N ASP A 79 -8.65 -14.28 8.89
CA ASP A 79 -9.71 -13.26 8.81
C ASP A 79 -9.23 -11.80 8.94
N ASP A 80 -7.99 -11.50 9.33
CA ASP A 80 -7.46 -10.12 9.37
C ASP A 80 -6.41 -9.89 8.27
N PRO A 81 -6.70 -9.09 7.21
CA PRO A 81 -5.72 -8.76 6.17
C PRO A 81 -4.47 -8.06 6.70
N TRP A 82 -4.54 -7.44 7.88
CA TRP A 82 -3.45 -6.68 8.49
C TRP A 82 -2.71 -7.41 9.60
N GLN A 83 -2.96 -8.70 9.81
CA GLN A 83 -2.30 -9.46 10.87
C GLN A 83 -0.77 -9.39 10.79
N MET A 84 -0.21 -9.48 9.59
CA MET A 84 1.25 -9.44 9.37
C MET A 84 1.86 -8.07 9.73
N TYR A 85 1.02 -7.03 9.87
CA TYR A 85 1.43 -5.66 10.14
C TYR A 85 1.15 -5.24 11.61
N LYS A 86 0.70 -6.16 12.47
CA LYS A 86 0.28 -5.84 13.84
C LYS A 86 1.37 -5.17 14.68
N GLY A 87 2.64 -5.50 14.43
CA GLY A 87 3.80 -4.89 15.08
C GLY A 87 4.00 -3.40 14.79
N TYR A 88 3.32 -2.84 13.79
CA TYR A 88 3.33 -1.41 13.46
C TYR A 88 2.24 -0.60 14.19
N GLY A 89 1.46 -1.22 15.09
CA GLY A 89 0.44 -0.51 15.86
C GLY A 89 -0.63 0.15 14.99
N GLU A 90 -0.87 1.45 15.19
CA GLU A 90 -1.84 2.23 14.39
C GLU A 90 -1.37 2.45 12.95
N ASP A 91 -0.04 2.48 12.72
CA ASP A 91 0.56 2.70 11.40
C ASP A 91 0.50 1.45 10.50
N LYS A 92 0.01 0.31 11.01
CA LYS A 92 -0.11 -0.96 10.27
C LYS A 92 -0.82 -0.84 8.93
N TYR A 93 -1.81 0.05 8.86
CA TYR A 93 -2.57 0.30 7.65
C TYR A 93 -1.69 0.98 6.61
N MET A 94 -1.00 2.06 6.99
CA MET A 94 -0.15 2.81 6.08
C MET A 94 1.00 1.94 5.57
N VAL A 95 1.68 1.20 6.43
CA VAL A 95 2.74 0.25 6.02
C VAL A 95 2.21 -0.72 4.97
N SER A 96 1.06 -1.35 5.24
CA SER A 96 0.46 -2.30 4.31
C SER A 96 0.06 -1.68 2.96
N TYR A 97 -0.37 -0.41 2.95
CA TYR A 97 -0.75 0.28 1.71
C TYR A 97 0.48 0.61 0.88
N LEU A 98 1.53 1.14 1.51
CA LEU A 98 2.76 1.52 0.83
C LEU A 98 3.50 0.30 0.28
N GLU A 99 3.58 -0.81 1.04
CA GLU A 99 4.12 -2.08 0.53
C GLU A 99 3.26 -2.63 -0.62
N GLY A 100 1.93 -2.54 -0.53
CA GLY A 100 1.03 -2.94 -1.61
C GLY A 100 1.26 -2.13 -2.89
N ILE A 101 1.38 -0.81 -2.75
CA ILE A 101 1.65 0.12 -3.86
C ILE A 101 3.00 -0.19 -4.51
N ASP A 102 4.09 -0.28 -3.72
CA ASP A 102 5.42 -0.52 -4.28
C ASP A 102 5.51 -1.88 -4.97
N ASN A 103 4.98 -2.94 -4.36
CA ASN A 103 4.97 -4.28 -4.95
C ASN A 103 4.18 -4.32 -6.26
N GLU A 104 2.96 -3.76 -6.28
CA GLU A 104 2.13 -3.80 -7.48
C GLU A 104 2.71 -2.95 -8.60
N LEU A 105 3.23 -1.76 -8.28
CA LEU A 105 3.92 -0.91 -9.26
C LEU A 105 5.20 -1.56 -9.79
N THR A 106 5.98 -2.23 -8.94
CA THR A 106 7.16 -3.01 -9.34
C THR A 106 6.78 -4.10 -10.35
N ASN A 107 5.70 -4.85 -10.08
CA ASN A 107 5.26 -5.95 -10.94
C ASN A 107 4.78 -5.48 -12.32
N ILE A 108 4.11 -4.32 -12.39
CA ILE A 108 3.58 -3.82 -13.66
C ILE A 108 4.54 -2.91 -14.41
N HIS A 109 5.65 -2.48 -13.78
CA HIS A 109 6.51 -1.39 -14.25
C HIS A 109 6.95 -1.57 -15.72
N PHE A 110 7.39 -2.78 -16.06
CA PHE A 110 7.88 -3.10 -17.41
C PHE A 110 6.80 -3.06 -18.50
N PHE A 111 5.52 -3.08 -18.13
CA PHE A 111 4.39 -3.00 -19.06
C PHE A 111 3.88 -1.55 -19.26
N LEU A 112 4.39 -0.59 -18.48
CA LEU A 112 3.98 0.79 -18.58
C LEU A 112 4.67 1.48 -19.75
N THR A 113 3.98 2.43 -20.37
CA THR A 113 4.55 3.27 -21.42
C THR A 113 5.40 4.37 -20.79
N ALA A 114 6.48 4.75 -21.50
CA ALA A 114 7.29 5.92 -21.17
C ALA A 114 6.46 7.21 -21.17
#